data_AF-A0A7S0W9F0-F1
#
_entry.id   AF-A0A7S0W9F0-F1
#
_cell.length_a   1.000
_cell.length_b   1.000
_cell.length_c   1.000
_cell.angle_alpha   90.00
_cell.angle_beta   90.00
_cell.angle_gamma   90.00
#
_symmetry.space_group_name_H-M   'P 1'
#
loop_
_entity.id
_entity.type
_entity.pdbx_description
1 polymer ?
#
loop_
_entity_poly.entity_id
_entity_poly.type
_entity_poly.pdbx_seq_one_letter_code
_entity_poly.pdbx_strand_id
1 'polypeptide(L)'
;LRGAGRRALGRAMPCLRLLFFDGEEAFVQWTDSDSTYGARRVAERWSDPPPGGAGAPRLRTMRALVLLDLLGGARPSLTWHFENTRGVFERMQDTERRLSA
;
A
#
# COMPACT_ATOMS: atom_id res chain seq x y z
N LEU A 1 -31.78 -36.07 -3.80
CA LEU A 1 -30.58 -35.80 -4.60
C LEU A 1 -30.72 -34.41 -5.27
N ARG A 2 -30.32 -33.33 -4.59
CA ARG A 2 -30.26 -31.98 -5.17
C ARG A 2 -28.94 -31.34 -4.78
N GLY A 3 -28.31 -30.73 -5.78
CA GLY A 3 -26.88 -30.42 -5.83
C GLY A 3 -26.38 -29.48 -4.74
N ALA A 4 -25.21 -29.83 -4.20
CA ALA A 4 -24.38 -28.93 -3.43
C ALA A 4 -23.81 -27.86 -4.39
N GLY A 5 -24.35 -26.66 -4.30
CA GLY A 5 -23.81 -25.48 -4.97
C GLY A 5 -22.37 -25.24 -4.53
N ARG A 6 -21.45 -25.26 -5.49
CA ARG A 6 -20.08 -24.77 -5.33
C ARG A 6 -20.16 -23.29 -4.97
N ARG A 7 -20.01 -22.98 -3.69
CA ARG A 7 -19.86 -21.60 -3.21
C ARG A 7 -18.49 -21.13 -3.66
N ALA A 8 -18.42 -20.58 -4.88
CA ALA A 8 -17.24 -19.85 -5.32
C ALA A 8 -16.98 -18.76 -4.27
N LEU A 9 -15.89 -18.89 -3.52
CA LEU A 9 -15.37 -17.81 -2.69
C LEU A 9 -15.04 -16.67 -3.66
N GLY A 10 -15.95 -15.70 -3.75
CA GLY A 10 -15.80 -14.54 -4.62
C GLY A 10 -14.47 -13.88 -4.33
N ARG A 11 -13.58 -13.87 -5.33
CA ARG A 11 -12.32 -13.13 -5.28
C ARG A 11 -12.65 -11.70 -4.90
N ALA A 12 -12.08 -11.23 -3.79
CA ALA A 12 -12.24 -9.84 -3.36
C ALA A 12 -11.87 -8.92 -4.53
N MET A 13 -12.82 -8.07 -4.93
CA MET A 13 -12.60 -7.13 -6.03
C MET A 13 -11.51 -6.13 -5.63
N PRO A 14 -10.61 -5.75 -6.55
CA PRO A 14 -9.65 -4.70 -6.30
C PRO A 14 -10.38 -3.42 -5.88
N CYS A 15 -9.93 -2.78 -4.81
CA CYS A 15 -10.41 -1.47 -4.37
C CYS A 15 -9.23 -0.52 -4.21
N LEU A 16 -9.47 0.77 -4.47
CA LEU A 16 -8.53 1.84 -4.13
C LEU A 16 -8.76 2.27 -2.68
N ARG A 17 -7.68 2.45 -1.94
CA ARG A 17 -7.71 3.01 -0.59
C ARG A 17 -6.69 4.14 -0.51
N LEU A 18 -7.13 5.29 -0.01
CA LEU A 18 -6.26 6.40 0.32
C LEU A 18 -5.93 6.34 1.81
N LEU A 19 -4.65 6.45 2.14
CA LEU A 19 -4.17 6.54 3.52
C LEU A 19 -3.45 7.88 3.66
N PHE A 20 -3.84 8.65 4.67
CA PHE A 20 -3.15 9.85 5.10
C PHE A 20 -2.52 9.53 6.45
N PHE A 21 -1.20 9.37 6.47
CA PHE A 21 -0.47 9.06 7.70
C PHE A 21 -0.26 10.35 8.49
N ASP A 22 -0.40 10.23 9.80
CA ASP A 22 -0.12 11.30 10.76
C ASP A 22 1.19 11.03 11.50
N GLY A 23 1.87 12.08 11.96
CA GLY A 23 3.14 12.00 12.67
C GLY A 23 4.22 11.25 11.89
N GLU A 24 4.46 11.64 10.64
CA GLU A 24 5.55 11.06 9.85
C GLU A 24 6.92 11.53 10.36
N GLU A 25 7.02 12.83 10.63
CA GLU A 25 8.23 13.50 11.08
C GLU A 25 8.65 13.12 12.51
N ALA A 26 9.95 13.23 12.77
CA ALA A 26 10.52 13.15 14.11
C ALA A 26 10.24 14.44 14.90
N PHE A 27 10.06 14.34 16.23
CA PHE A 27 9.95 15.51 17.10
C PHE A 27 11.32 16.09 17.48
N VAL A 28 12.31 15.22 17.67
CA VAL A 28 13.66 15.63 18.12
C VAL A 28 14.74 15.06 17.21
N GLN A 29 14.80 13.74 17.09
CA GLN A 29 15.82 13.06 16.31
C GLN A 29 15.24 11.83 15.63
N TRP A 30 15.48 11.72 14.33
CA TRP A 30 15.02 10.57 13.57
C TRP A 30 15.59 9.25 14.11
N THR A 31 14.70 8.44 14.69
CA THR A 31 15.01 7.11 15.25
C THR A 31 13.82 6.17 15.04
N ASP A 32 14.00 4.89 15.34
CA ASP A 32 12.94 3.87 15.24
C ASP A 32 11.71 4.19 16.12
N SER A 33 11.92 4.90 17.24
CA SER A 33 10.84 5.33 18.14
C SER A 33 10.35 6.75 17.85
N ASP A 34 11.21 7.63 17.34
CA ASP A 34 10.91 9.03 17.01
C ASP A 34 10.89 9.27 15.49
N SER A 35 9.93 8.61 14.83
CA SER A 35 9.57 8.82 13.42
C SER A 35 8.30 7.99 13.10
N THR A 36 7.64 8.27 11.98
CA THR A 36 6.64 7.40 11.34
C THR A 36 5.53 6.86 12.26
N TYR A 37 5.12 7.65 13.25
CA TYR A 37 4.22 7.27 14.36
C TYR A 37 2.91 6.63 13.87
N GLY A 38 2.19 7.33 12.98
CA GLY A 38 0.91 6.84 12.46
C GLY A 38 1.08 5.59 11.59
N ALA A 39 2.13 5.54 10.77
CA ALA A 39 2.40 4.40 9.89
C ALA A 39 2.73 3.13 10.69
N ARG A 40 3.60 3.22 11.71
CA ARG A 40 3.92 2.10 12.62
C ARG A 40 2.66 1.56 13.30
N ARG A 41 1.83 2.45 13.84
CA ARG A 41 0.57 2.08 14.52
C ARG A 41 -0.43 1.40 13.59
N VAL A 42 -0.54 1.88 12.34
CA VAL A 42 -1.41 1.26 11.32
C VAL A 42 -0.88 -0.12 10.91
N ALA A 43 0.42 -0.26 10.69
CA ALA A 43 1.05 -1.52 10.29
C ALA A 43 0.87 -2.61 11.36
N GLU A 44 1.07 -2.25 12.64
CA GLU A 44 0.82 -3.12 13.79
C GLU A 44 -0.63 -3.64 13.77
N ARG A 45 -1.60 -2.71 13.78
CA ARG A 45 -3.03 -3.05 13.80
C ARG A 45 -3.48 -3.87 12.59
N TRP A 46 -2.88 -3.66 11.42
CA TRP A 46 -3.26 -4.36 10.18
C TRP A 46 -2.57 -5.70 10.00
N SER A 47 -1.56 -5.99 10.81
CA SER A 47 -0.90 -7.30 10.87
C SER A 47 -1.69 -8.31 11.68
N ASP A 48 -2.60 -7.85 12.53
CA ASP A 48 -3.51 -8.71 13.29
C ASP A 48 -4.58 -9.37 12.39
N PRO A 49 -4.99 -10.62 12.71
CA PRO A 49 -6.13 -11.24 12.06
C PRO A 49 -7.42 -10.46 12.36
N PRO A 50 -8.42 -10.50 11.46
CA PRO A 50 -9.68 -9.83 11.69
C PRO A 50 -10.42 -10.41 12.93
N PRO A 51 -11.24 -9.60 13.62
CA PRO A 51 -12.09 -10.08 14.71
C PRO A 51 -12.95 -11.25 14.25
N GLY A 52 -12.93 -12.36 15.00
CA GLY A 52 -13.61 -13.61 14.61
C GLY A 52 -12.71 -14.65 13.93
N GLY A 53 -11.40 -14.39 13.79
CA GLY A 53 -10.37 -15.41 13.51
C GLY A 53 -10.35 -15.99 12.08
N ALA A 54 -11.36 -15.69 11.26
CA ALA A 54 -11.44 -16.15 9.88
C ALA A 54 -10.99 -15.05 8.90
N GLY A 55 -9.81 -15.20 8.31
CA GLY A 55 -9.33 -14.33 7.23
C GLY A 55 -7.84 -13.99 7.32
N ALA A 56 -7.29 -13.47 6.22
CA ALA A 56 -5.93 -12.95 6.21
C ALA A 56 -5.88 -11.57 6.90
N PRO A 57 -4.78 -11.23 7.60
CA PRO A 57 -4.54 -9.88 8.09
C PRO A 57 -4.70 -8.83 6.99
N ARG A 58 -5.19 -7.65 7.35
CA ARG A 58 -5.47 -6.58 6.39
C ARG A 58 -4.23 -6.18 5.59
N LEU A 59 -3.04 -6.23 6.20
CA LEU A 59 -1.78 -5.95 5.53
C LEU A 59 -1.53 -6.91 4.35
N ARG A 60 -1.88 -8.20 4.48
CA ARG A 60 -1.72 -9.21 3.41
C ARG A 60 -2.66 -8.99 2.23
N THR A 61 -3.70 -8.17 2.39
CA THR A 61 -4.64 -7.84 1.31
C THR A 61 -4.16 -6.71 0.42
N MET A 62 -3.11 -5.98 0.83
CA MET A 62 -2.56 -4.85 0.07
C MET A 62 -1.74 -5.36 -1.12
N ARG A 63 -2.18 -5.02 -2.33
CA ARG A 63 -1.47 -5.36 -3.59
C ARG A 63 -0.16 -4.60 -3.76
N ALA A 64 -0.18 -3.31 -3.41
CA ALA A 64 0.92 -2.37 -3.45
C ALA A 64 0.57 -1.19 -2.52
N LEU A 65 1.58 -0.59 -1.91
CA LEU A 65 1.49 0.72 -1.25
C LEU A 65 2.29 1.69 -2.11
N VAL A 66 1.62 2.67 -2.70
CA VAL A 66 2.28 3.78 -3.39
C VAL A 66 2.31 4.94 -2.41
N LEU A 67 3.48 5.20 -1.84
CA LEU A 67 3.71 6.33 -0.94
C LEU A 67 4.19 7.52 -1.77
N LEU A 68 3.46 8.63 -1.69
CA LEU A 68 3.80 9.88 -2.38
C LEU A 68 4.38 10.83 -1.34
N ASP A 69 5.61 11.31 -1.57
CA ASP A 69 6.31 12.19 -0.65
C ASP A 69 7.26 13.14 -1.41
N LEU A 70 7.53 14.30 -0.82
CA LEU A 70 8.39 15.37 -1.35
C LEU A 70 8.14 15.72 -2.83
N LEU A 71 6.89 15.66 -3.27
CA LEU A 71 6.48 16.06 -4.61
C LEU A 71 6.30 17.59 -4.71
N GLY A 72 6.48 18.13 -5.91
CA GLY A 72 6.28 19.56 -6.20
C GLY A 72 7.54 20.32 -6.63
N GLY A 73 8.72 19.72 -6.48
CA GLY A 73 9.97 20.24 -7.04
C GLY A 73 9.98 20.20 -8.58
N ALA A 74 10.74 21.10 -9.20
CA ALA A 74 10.91 21.11 -10.66
C ALA A 74 11.72 19.88 -11.12
N ARG A 75 11.21 19.16 -12.12
CA ARG A 75 11.86 17.98 -12.75
C ARG A 75 12.33 16.93 -11.71
N PRO A 76 11.41 16.35 -10.92
CA PRO A 76 11.79 15.33 -9.95
C PRO A 76 12.32 14.09 -10.68
N SER A 77 13.36 13.47 -10.12
CA SER A 77 13.86 12.18 -10.59
C SER A 77 13.31 11.08 -9.69
N LEU A 78 12.42 10.24 -10.22
CA LEU A 78 11.88 9.09 -9.50
C LEU A 78 12.63 7.82 -9.92
N THR A 79 13.02 7.01 -8.94
CA THR A 79 13.71 5.72 -9.15
C THR A 79 12.88 4.56 -8.61
N TRP A 80 13.10 3.37 -9.16
CA TRP A 80 12.52 2.15 -8.58
C TRP A 80 13.39 1.71 -7.39
N HIS A 81 12.77 1.39 -6.27
CA HIS A 81 13.48 0.99 -5.05
C HIS A 81 13.33 -0.49 -4.69
N PHE A 82 12.24 -1.14 -5.13
CA PHE A 82 11.92 -2.52 -4.76
C PHE A 82 11.54 -3.36 -5.97
N GLU A 83 12.25 -4.48 -6.19
CA GLU A 83 12.06 -5.35 -7.35
C GLU A 83 10.64 -5.92 -7.45
N ASN A 84 10.04 -6.28 -6.32
CA ASN A 84 8.67 -6.80 -6.24
C ASN A 84 7.59 -5.79 -6.70
N THR A 85 7.93 -4.51 -6.85
CA THR A 85 7.04 -3.45 -7.33
C THR A 85 7.44 -2.87 -8.69
N ARG A 86 8.46 -3.44 -9.35
CA ARG A 86 8.95 -2.98 -10.65
C ARG A 86 7.86 -2.81 -11.70
N GLY A 87 6.98 -3.80 -11.85
CA GLY A 87 5.87 -3.74 -12.81
C GLY A 87 4.76 -2.75 -12.45
N VAL A 88 4.76 -2.14 -11.26
CA VAL A 88 3.91 -0.98 -10.93
C VAL A 88 4.60 0.31 -11.38
N PHE A 89 5.90 0.43 -11.12
CA PHE A 89 6.71 1.57 -11.52
C PHE A 89 6.79 1.74 -13.04
N GLU A 90 7.03 0.65 -13.79
CA GLU A 90 7.09 0.67 -15.26
C GLU A 90 5.78 1.19 -15.87
N ARG A 91 4.61 0.87 -15.28
CA ARG A 91 3.32 1.43 -15.72
C ARG A 91 3.20 2.93 -15.49
N MET A 92 3.82 3.47 -14.44
CA MET A 92 3.86 4.92 -14.21
C MET A 92 4.71 5.60 -15.29
N GLN A 93 5.87 5.03 -15.61
CA GLN A 93 6.74 5.52 -16.69
C GLN A 93 6.06 5.47 -18.07
N ASP A 94 5.39 4.37 -18.40
CA ASP A 94 4.64 4.24 -19.65
C ASP A 94 3.52 5.29 -19.74
N THR A 95 2.87 5.59 -18.61
CA THR A 95 1.82 6.63 -18.54
C THR A 95 2.42 8.02 -18.77
N GLU A 96 3.55 8.34 -18.15
CA GLU A 96 4.27 9.60 -18.37
C GLU A 96 4.67 9.79 -19.85
N ARG A 97 5.24 8.75 -20.48
CA ARG A 97 5.61 8.79 -21.90
C ARG A 97 4.41 9.06 -22.81
N ARG A 98 3.26 8.47 -22.49
CA ARG A 98 2.02 8.66 -23.26
C ARG A 98 1.40 10.04 -23.09
N LEU A 99 1.55 10.66 -21.92
CA LEU A 99 1.06 12.02 -21.67
C LEU A 99 2.01 13.10 -22.20
N SER A 100 3.28 12.75 -22.41
CA SER A 100 4.31 13.64 -22.94
C SER A 100 4.44 13.58 -24.48
N ALA A 101 3.69 12.70 -25.13
CA ALA A 101 3.59 12.58 -26.59
C ALA A 101 2.48 13.48 -27.13
#